data_AF-A0A496UTP4-F1
#
_entry.id   AF-A0A496UTP4-F1
#
_cell.length_a   1.000
_cell.length_b   1.000
_cell.length_c   1.000
_cell.angle_alpha   90.00
_cell.angle_beta   90.00
_cell.angle_gamma   90.00
#
_symmetry.space_group_name_H-M   'P 1'
#
loop_
_entity.id
_entity.type
_entity.pdbx_description
1 polymer ?
#
loop_
_entity_poly.entity_id
_entity_poly.type
_entity_poly.pdbx_seq_one_letter_code
_entity_poly.pdbx_strand_id
1 'polypeptide(L)'
;MTYIPRNKVTDLIPNKFKATKIAAMEARRLNERARNFNVSLPGKITSLAVARLIDGKVEFYDQKERARLARLEREAEEEAEAAEE
;
A
#
# COMPACT_ATOMS: atom_id res chain seq x y z
N MET A 1 -21.28 9.30 -0.97
CA MET A 1 -20.20 8.61 -1.71
C MET A 1 -18.84 9.06 -1.18
N THR A 2 -17.83 8.18 -1.12
CA THR A 2 -16.42 8.56 -0.84
C THR A 2 -15.69 8.68 -2.17
N TYR A 3 -15.01 9.80 -2.42
CA TYR A 3 -14.19 9.96 -3.62
C TYR A 3 -12.90 9.17 -3.49
N ILE A 4 -12.56 8.38 -4.52
CA ILE A 4 -11.32 7.60 -4.59
C ILE A 4 -10.56 8.09 -5.83
N PRO A 5 -9.40 8.76 -5.67
CA PRO A 5 -8.62 9.23 -6.81
C PRO A 5 -7.95 8.03 -7.49
N ARG A 6 -8.61 7.52 -8.54
CA ARG A 6 -8.25 6.27 -9.22
C ARG A 6 -6.77 6.23 -9.62
N ASN A 7 -6.28 7.27 -10.31
CA ASN A 7 -4.91 7.31 -10.82
C ASN A 7 -3.90 7.18 -9.67
N LYS A 8 -4.00 8.03 -8.64
CA LYS A 8 -3.11 7.98 -7.47
C LYS A 8 -3.08 6.62 -6.76
N VAL A 9 -4.23 5.96 -6.70
CA VAL A 9 -4.34 4.64 -6.07
C VAL A 9 -3.78 3.54 -6.98
N THR A 10 -4.01 3.61 -8.29
CA THR A 10 -3.50 2.62 -9.25
C THR A 10 -2.01 2.77 -9.53
N ASP A 11 -1.45 3.97 -9.38
CA ASP A 11 -0.01 4.22 -9.49
C ASP A 11 0.75 3.48 -8.38
N LEU A 12 0.15 3.36 -7.19
CA LEU A 12 0.69 2.59 -6.06
C LEU A 12 0.35 1.10 -6.17
N ILE A 13 -0.89 0.76 -6.51
CA ILE A 13 -1.38 -0.62 -6.57
C ILE A 13 -2.05 -0.83 -7.92
N PRO A 14 -1.33 -1.40 -8.91
CA PRO A 14 -1.82 -1.51 -10.29
C PRO A 14 -3.16 -2.22 -10.43
N ASN A 15 -3.45 -3.16 -9.52
CA ASN A 15 -4.71 -3.87 -9.51
C ASN A 15 -5.77 -3.14 -8.66
N LYS A 16 -6.77 -2.56 -9.33
CA LYS A 16 -7.90 -1.84 -8.68
C LYS A 16 -8.64 -2.64 -7.61
N PHE A 17 -8.77 -3.96 -7.77
CA PHE A 17 -9.47 -4.82 -6.81
C PHE A 17 -8.60 -5.06 -5.57
N LYS A 18 -7.29 -5.29 -5.75
CA LYS A 18 -6.33 -5.34 -4.63
C LYS A 18 -6.35 -4.02 -3.87
N ALA A 19 -6.27 -2.90 -4.58
CA ALA A 19 -6.29 -1.57 -3.97
C ALA A 19 -7.55 -1.35 -3.11
N THR A 20 -8.72 -1.76 -3.63
CA THR A 20 -9.99 -1.68 -2.89
C THR A 20 -9.97 -2.58 -1.65
N LYS A 21 -9.45 -3.81 -1.77
CA LYS A 21 -9.31 -4.75 -0.65
C LYS A 21 -8.42 -4.16 0.46
N ILE A 22 -7.28 -3.58 0.09
CA ILE A 22 -6.32 -2.98 1.03
C ILE A 22 -6.93 -1.76 1.72
N ALA A 23 -7.56 -0.85 0.98
CA ALA A 23 -8.27 0.29 1.54
C ALA A 23 -9.39 -0.14 2.51
N ALA A 24 -10.13 -1.20 2.17
CA ALA A 24 -11.17 -1.75 3.05
C ALA A 24 -10.60 -2.38 4.33
N MET A 25 -9.46 -3.08 4.24
CA MET A 25 -8.78 -3.63 5.42
C MET A 25 -8.27 -2.52 6.34
N GLU A 26 -7.64 -1.47 5.79
CA GLU A 26 -7.18 -0.34 6.58
C GLU A 26 -8.35 0.41 7.23
N ALA A 27 -9.48 0.58 6.52
CA ALA A 27 -10.68 1.17 7.11
C ALA A 27 -11.20 0.36 8.31
N ARG A 28 -11.20 -0.98 8.23
CA ARG A 28 -11.58 -1.83 9.37
C ARG A 28 -10.62 -1.66 10.54
N ARG A 29 -9.31 -1.66 10.29
CA ARG A 29 -8.27 -1.44 11.30
C ARG A 29 -8.43 -0.09 12.02
N LEU A 30 -8.71 0.98 11.27
CA LEU A 30 -8.96 2.31 11.84
C LEU A 30 -10.21 2.32 12.72
N ASN A 31 -11.28 1.66 12.27
CA ASN A 31 -12.52 1.56 13.04
C ASN A 31 -12.33 0.78 14.34
N GLU A 32 -11.62 -0.35 14.30
CA GLU A 32 -11.29 -1.13 15.50
C GLU A 32 -10.44 -0.32 16.48
N ARG A 33 -9.41 0.39 16.00
CA ARG A 33 -8.62 1.29 16.84
C ARG A 33 -9.47 2.40 17.46
N ALA A 34 -10.34 3.04 16.66
CA ALA A 34 -11.22 4.09 17.15
C ALA A 34 -12.13 3.60 18.28
N ARG A 35 -12.69 2.39 18.13
CA ARG A 35 -13.50 1.73 19.17
C ARG A 35 -12.69 1.40 20.41
N ASN A 36 -11.49 0.84 20.25
CA ASN A 36 -10.64 0.45 21.38
C ASN A 36 -10.19 1.64 22.23
N PHE A 37 -9.91 2.79 21.60
CA PHE A 37 -9.51 4.01 22.31
C PHE A 37 -10.70 4.95 22.60
N ASN A 38 -11.91 4.55 22.25
CA ASN A 38 -13.14 5.36 22.35
C ASN A 38 -12.98 6.77 21.75
N VAL A 39 -12.24 6.88 20.64
CA VAL A 39 -11.96 8.15 19.96
C VAL A 39 -12.84 8.30 18.72
N SER A 40 -13.32 9.52 18.48
CA SER A 40 -14.01 9.87 17.25
C SER A 40 -13.00 10.22 16.16
N LEU A 41 -13.07 9.55 15.02
CA LEU A 41 -12.20 9.85 13.88
C LEU A 41 -12.75 11.04 13.08
N PRO A 42 -11.88 11.93 12.57
CA PRO A 42 -12.32 13.06 11.75
C PRO A 42 -12.79 12.57 10.37
N GLY A 43 -14.10 12.64 10.14
CA GLY A 43 -14.72 12.34 8.86
C GLY A 43 -14.94 10.84 8.61
N LYS A 44 -15.13 10.47 7.33
CA LYS A 44 -15.45 9.09 6.95
C LYS A 44 -14.21 8.22 6.98
N ILE A 45 -14.31 7.08 7.67
CA ILE A 45 -13.21 6.10 7.85
C ILE A 45 -12.64 5.65 6.50
N THR A 46 -13.49 5.47 5.48
CA THR A 46 -13.06 5.10 4.14
C THR A 46 -12.24 6.19 3.44
N SER A 47 -12.54 7.47 3.69
CA SER A 47 -11.75 8.59 3.17
C SER A 47 -10.38 8.65 3.85
N LEU A 48 -10.32 8.43 5.17
CA LEU A 48 -9.07 8.37 5.92
C LEU A 48 -8.19 7.20 5.46
N ALA A 49 -8.78 6.03 5.23
CA ALA A 49 -8.06 4.86 4.74
C ALA A 49 -7.44 5.11 3.35
N VAL A 50 -8.19 5.74 2.44
CA VAL A 50 -7.69 6.10 1.11
C VAL A 50 -6.58 7.15 1.20
N ALA A 51 -6.72 8.16 2.06
CA ALA A 51 -5.66 9.16 2.29
C ALA A 51 -4.39 8.51 2.84
N ARG A 52 -4.49 7.63 3.86
CA ARG A 52 -3.34 6.90 4.40
C ARG A 52 -2.68 6.00 3.37
N LEU A 53 -3.46 5.38 2.49
CA LEU A 53 -2.94 4.56 1.39
C LEU A 53 -2.13 5.41 0.40
N ILE A 54 -2.64 6.58 0.01
CA ILE A 54 -1.95 7.52 -0.89
C ILE A 54 -0.68 8.09 -0.23
N ASP A 55 -0.73 8.36 1.07
CA ASP A 55 0.41 8.85 1.86
C ASP A 55 1.49 7.77 2.11
N GLY A 56 1.30 6.53 1.62
CA GLY A 56 2.24 5.42 1.88
C GLY A 56 2.25 4.91 3.32
N LYS A 57 1.27 5.29 4.14
CA LYS A 57 1.14 4.87 5.56
C LYS A 57 0.52 3.48 5.73
N VAL A 58 0.23 2.80 4.61
CA VAL A 58 -0.35 1.47 4.57
C VAL A 58 0.63 0.57 3.84
N GLU A 59 1.26 -0.33 4.59
CA GLU A 59 2.13 -1.33 3.99
C GLU A 59 1.27 -2.39 3.29
N PHE A 60 1.60 -2.64 2.03
CA PHE A 60 1.02 -3.71 1.24
C PHE A 60 2.15 -4.58 0.69
N TYR A 61 2.04 -5.87 0.93
CA TYR A 61 2.97 -6.86 0.41
C TYR A 61 2.52 -7.33 -0.98
N ASP A 62 3.13 -6.81 -2.05
CA ASP A 62 2.98 -7.42 -3.37
C ASP A 62 4.08 -8.46 -3.61
N GLN A 63 3.68 -9.74 -3.55
CA GLN A 63 4.56 -10.87 -3.85
C GLN A 63 5.25 -10.77 -5.22
N LYS A 64 4.57 -10.21 -6.23
CA LYS A 64 5.15 -10.09 -7.58
C LYS A 64 6.20 -8.99 -7.67
N GLU A 65 5.98 -7.89 -6.96
CA GLU A 65 6.88 -6.74 -7.01
C GLU A 65 8.17 -7.01 -6.20
N ARG A 66 8.04 -7.64 -5.03
CA ARG A 66 9.18 -8.16 -4.26
C ARG A 66 10.00 -9.18 -5.04
N ALA A 67 9.35 -10.11 -5.77
CA ALA A 67 10.05 -11.08 -6.61
C ALA A 67 10.80 -10.39 -7.77
N ARG A 68 10.25 -9.31 -8.34
CA ARG A 68 10.93 -8.52 -9.37
C ARG A 68 12.12 -7.76 -8.80
N LEU A 69 11.96 -7.12 -7.64
CA LEU A 69 13.05 -6.38 -6.97
C LEU A 69 14.18 -7.32 -6.55
N ALA A 70 13.86 -8.48 -5.97
CA ALA A 70 14.86 -9.48 -5.59
C ALA A 70 15.63 -10.06 -6.79
N ARG A 71 15.00 -10.10 -7.97
CA ARG A 71 15.67 -10.51 -9.21
C ARG A 71 16.62 -9.42 -9.72
N LEU A 72 16.18 -8.16 -9.71
CA LEU A 72 17.01 -7.01 -10.10
C LEU A 72 18.21 -6.82 -9.16
N GLU A 73 18.03 -7.07 -7.87
CA GLU A 73 19.10 -6.99 -6.86
C GLU A 73 20.17 -8.06 -7.11
N ARG A 74 19.78 -9.29 -7.45
CA ARG A 74 20.71 -10.36 -7.86
C ARG A 74 21.44 -10.05 -9.17
N GLU A 75 20.72 -9.54 -10.16
CA GLU A 75 21.33 -9.15 -11.44
C GLU A 75 22.35 -8.01 -11.24
N ALA A 76 22.09 -7.07 -10.32
CA ALA A 76 23.04 -6.01 -9.96
C ALA A 76 24.24 -6.50 -9.14
N GLU A 77 24.04 -7.49 -8.25
CA GLU A 77 25.14 -8.15 -7.53
C GLU A 77 26.06 -8.92 -8.51
N GLU A 78 25.48 -9.68 -9.45
CA GLU A 78 26.24 -10.40 -10.48
C GLU A 78 27.01 -9.45 -11.42
N GLU A 79 26.42 -8.31 -11.81
CA GLU A 79 27.12 -7.30 -12.62
C GLU A 79 28.25 -6.59 -11.84
N ALA A 80 28.08 -6.35 -10.53
CA ALA A 80 29.12 -5.76 -9.70
C ALA A 80 30.29 -6.73 -9.49
N GLU A 81 30.01 -8.01 -9.27
CA GLU A 81 31.02 -9.06 -9.08
C GLU A 81 31.80 -9.32 -10.38
N ALA A 82 31.12 -9.32 -11.54
CA ALA A 82 31.76 -9.46 -12.86
C ALA A 82 32.57 -8.22 -13.30
N ALA A 83 32.37 -7.06 -12.67
CA ALA A 83 33.16 -5.86 -12.93
C ALA A 83 34.40 -5.74 -12.02
N GLU A 84 34.47 -6.53 -10.95
CA GLU A 84 35.63 -6.63 -10.04
C GLU A 84 36.63 -7.74 -10.44
N GLU A 85 36.26 -8.68 -11.31
CA GLU A 85 37.15 -9.66 -11.97
C GLU A 85 37.83 -9.14 -13.25
#